data_AF-A0A7C5GT61-F1
#
_entry.id   AF-A0A7C5GT61-F1
#
_cell.length_a   1.000
_cell.length_b   1.000
_cell.length_c   1.000
_cell.angle_alpha   90.00
_cell.angle_beta   90.00
_cell.angle_gamma   90.00
#
_symmetry.space_group_name_H-M   'P 1'
#
loop_
_entity.id
_entity.type
_entity.pdbx_description
1 polymer ?
#
loop_
_entity_poly.entity_id
_entity_poly.type
_entity_poly.pdbx_seq_one_letter_code
_entity_poly.pdbx_strand_id
1 'polypeptide(L)' 'MIDSVTRRLSEYLPLSAKRADKPTLDPPSSPISTVRCIPADEHEIDRGLICPNAIHVIETLNQQGHEAYLVGGAVRDLML' A
#
# COMPACT_ATOMS: atom_id res chain seq x y z
N MET A 1 22.52 -6.44 8.30
CA MET A 1 21.62 -7.43 7.67
C MET A 1 20.16 -7.09 8.01
N ILE A 2 19.84 -5.81 7.88
CA ILE A 2 18.56 -5.14 8.11
C ILE A 2 18.58 -4.05 7.02
N ASP A 3 17.44 -3.63 6.49
CA ASP A 3 17.31 -2.53 5.49
C ASP A 3 17.31 -2.89 3.99
N SER A 4 16.82 -4.08 3.62
CA SER A 4 16.30 -4.24 2.23
C SER A 4 14.88 -3.70 2.05
N VAL A 5 14.14 -3.50 3.14
CA VAL A 5 12.76 -2.96 3.13
C VAL A 5 12.77 -1.43 3.02
N THR A 6 13.72 -0.78 3.68
CA THR A 6 13.89 0.68 3.69
C THR A 6 14.25 1.25 2.32
N ARG A 7 14.84 0.44 1.42
CA ARG A 7 15.21 0.86 0.06
C ARG A 7 14.03 0.92 -0.92
N ARG A 8 12.90 0.26 -0.64
CA ARG A 8 11.72 0.29 -1.51
C ARG A 8 10.76 1.45 -1.22
N LEU A 9 10.86 2.11 -0.06
CA LEU A 9 9.96 3.22 0.26
C LEU A 9 10.24 4.50 -0.55
N SER A 10 11.45 4.67 -1.11
CA SER A 10 11.75 5.74 -2.08
C SER A 10 11.17 5.48 -3.48
N GLU A 11 10.81 4.23 -3.81
CA GLU A 11 10.13 3.88 -5.07
C GLU A 11 8.62 4.14 -5.04
N TYR A 12 8.04 4.34 -3.85
CA TYR A 12 6.60 4.62 -3.68
C TYR A 12 6.25 6.13 -3.65
N LEU A 13 7.22 7.04 -3.89
CA LEU A 13 6.94 8.45 -4.20
C LEU A 13 6.24 8.50 -5.57
N PRO A 14 5.16 9.28 -5.74
CA PRO A 14 3.97 8.82 -6.43
C PRO A 14 4.24 8.54 -7.91
N LEU A 15 3.75 7.39 -8.36
CA LEU A 15 3.46 7.07 -9.76
C LEU A 15 2.39 8.03 -10.31
N SER A 16 2.74 9.31 -10.44
CA SER A 16 2.06 10.28 -11.29
C SER A 16 2.97 10.55 -12.48
N ALA A 17 2.79 9.77 -13.55
CA ALA A 17 3.05 10.15 -14.95
C ALA A 17 3.21 8.91 -15.86
N LYS A 18 2.16 8.11 -16.02
CA LYS A 18 1.84 7.43 -17.30
C LYS A 18 0.57 6.58 -17.16
N ARG A 19 -0.58 7.18 -17.41
CA ARG A 19 -1.70 6.44 -18.01
C ARG A 19 -2.41 7.36 -19.00
N ALA A 20 -2.83 6.70 -20.08
CA ALA A 20 -3.29 7.24 -21.34
C ALA A 20 -4.50 8.19 -21.24
N ASP A 21 -4.66 8.95 -22.33
CA ASP A 21 -5.70 9.91 -22.68
C ASP A 21 -7.18 9.55 -22.34
N LYS A 22 -7.96 10.63 -22.14
CA LYS A 22 -9.43 10.86 -21.98
C LYS A 22 -10.14 10.70 -20.61
N PRO A 23 -11.23 11.47 -20.34
CA PRO A 23 -11.79 12.66 -21.02
C PRO A 23 -11.70 13.94 -20.14
N THR A 24 -11.83 15.12 -20.75
CA THR A 24 -11.88 16.41 -20.03
C THR A 24 -13.02 16.41 -19.01
N LEU A 25 -12.67 16.28 -17.74
CA LEU A 25 -13.50 16.61 -16.59
C LEU A 25 -12.90 17.89 -15.98
N ASP A 26 -13.77 18.85 -15.74
CA ASP A 26 -13.53 20.12 -15.03
C ASP A 26 -12.53 19.97 -13.88
N PRO A 27 -11.63 20.95 -13.65
CA PRO A 27 -10.57 20.80 -12.65
C PRO A 27 -11.19 20.55 -11.27
N PRO A 28 -10.91 19.41 -10.61
CA PRO A 28 -11.38 19.20 -9.25
C PRO A 28 -10.70 20.22 -8.34
N SER A 29 -11.48 21.16 -7.81
CA SER A 29 -11.06 22.22 -6.89
C SER A 29 -10.72 21.74 -5.47
N SER A 30 -10.40 20.45 -5.30
CA SER A 30 -9.95 19.89 -4.02
C SER A 30 -8.44 19.71 -4.05
N PRO A 31 -7.71 20.15 -2.99
CA PRO A 31 -6.28 19.90 -2.91
C PRO A 31 -6.07 18.38 -2.97
N ILE A 32 -5.24 17.94 -3.92
CA ILE A 32 -4.81 16.55 -4.06
C ILE A 32 -4.26 16.12 -2.71
N SER A 33 -4.98 15.27 -1.99
CA SER A 33 -4.50 14.73 -0.73
C SER A 33 -3.25 13.91 -1.04
N THR A 34 -2.12 14.31 -0.46
CA THR A 34 -0.89 13.55 -0.56
C THR A 34 -1.12 12.20 0.14
N VAL A 35 -0.79 11.10 -0.54
CA VAL A 35 -0.85 9.77 0.07
C VAL A 35 0.03 9.75 1.31
N ARG A 36 -0.56 9.42 2.46
CA ARG A 36 0.14 9.30 3.73
C ARG A 36 0.49 7.84 3.98
N CYS A 37 1.78 7.53 4.02
CA CYS A 37 2.28 6.23 4.44
C CYS A 37 2.52 6.25 5.96
N ILE A 38 1.94 5.29 6.67
CA ILE A 38 2.05 5.16 8.13
C ILE A 38 3.02 4.02 8.45
N PRO A 39 4.11 4.27 9.21
CA PRO A 39 5.07 3.22 9.55
C PRO A 39 4.47 2.19 10.52
N ALA A 40 5.14 1.04 10.63
CA ALA A 40 4.66 -0.09 11.44
C ALA A 40 4.44 0.26 12.91
N ASP A 41 5.31 1.09 13.47
CA ASP A 41 5.27 1.53 14.85
C ASP A 41 4.11 2.51 15.12
N GLU A 42 3.53 3.12 14.08
CA GLU A 42 2.44 4.10 14.21
C GLU A 42 1.07 3.49 13.88
N HIS A 43 1.00 2.48 13.01
CA HIS A 43 -0.30 1.89 12.63
C HIS A 43 -0.81 0.80 13.58
N GLU A 44 0.03 0.32 14.51
CA GLU A 44 -0.31 -0.65 15.58
C GLU A 44 -0.90 -2.02 15.13
N ILE A 45 -1.03 -2.27 13.83
CA ILE A 45 -1.46 -3.57 13.28
C ILE A 45 -0.48 -4.68 13.70
N ASP A 46 -0.98 -5.64 14.49
CA ASP A 46 -0.28 -6.87 14.80
C ASP A 46 -0.39 -7.88 13.63
N ARG A 47 0.75 -8.15 12.98
CA ARG A 47 0.82 -9.14 11.89
C ARG A 47 0.49 -10.56 12.35
N GLY A 48 0.61 -10.87 13.65
CA GLY A 48 0.25 -12.16 14.24
C GLY A 48 -1.25 -12.44 14.24
N LEU A 49 -2.10 -11.40 14.15
CA LEU A 49 -3.54 -11.53 14.05
C LEU A 49 -4.04 -11.73 12.60
N ILE A 50 -3.15 -11.59 11.63
CA ILE A 50 -3.47 -11.81 10.21
C ILE A 50 -3.47 -13.31 9.93
N CYS A 51 -4.48 -13.78 9.20
CA CYS A 51 -4.54 -15.17 8.75
C CYS A 51 -3.25 -15.58 8.01
N PRO A 52 -2.54 -16.66 8.45
CA PRO A 52 -1.30 -17.09 7.83
C PRO A 52 -1.42 -17.39 6.33
N ASN A 53 -2.58 -17.88 5.90
CA ASN A 53 -2.85 -18.16 4.48
C ASN A 53 -2.91 -16.87 3.66
N ALA A 54 -3.43 -15.76 4.22
CA ALA A 54 -3.48 -14.48 3.53
C ALA A 54 -2.07 -13.90 3.36
N ILE A 55 -1.24 -14.01 4.38
CA ILE A 55 0.19 -13.64 4.30
C ILE A 55 0.88 -14.45 3.19
N HIS A 56 0.69 -15.77 3.19
CA HIS A 56 1.31 -16.63 2.18
C HIS A 56 0.94 -16.27 0.74
N VAL A 57 -0.34 -15.97 0.48
CA VAL A 57 -0.82 -15.56 -0.86
C VAL A 57 -0.19 -14.23 -1.27
N ILE A 58 -0.20 -13.24 -0.38
CA ILE A 58 0.39 -11.91 -0.64
C ILE A 58 1.89 -12.04 -0.93
N GLU A 59 2.63 -12.79 -0.10
CA GLU A 59 4.05 -13.01 -0.27
C GLU A 59 4.37 -13.74 -1.58
N THR A 60 3.57 -14.76 -1.94
CA THR A 60 3.72 -15.49 -3.20
C THR A 60 3.51 -14.58 -4.41
N LEU A 61 2.45 -13.77 -4.40
CA LEU A 61 2.18 -12.82 -5.48
C LEU A 61 3.30 -11.78 -5.62
N ASN A 62 3.77 -11.25 -4.49
CA ASN A 62 4.88 -10.29 -4.46
C ASN A 62 6.19 -10.90 -4.99
N GLN A 63 6.47 -12.19 -4.69
CA GLN A 63 7.63 -12.90 -5.22
C GLN A 63 7.56 -13.12 -6.74
N GLN A 64 6.36 -13.23 -7.30
CA GLN A 64 6.14 -13.33 -8.76
C GLN A 64 6.12 -11.96 -9.47
N GLY A 65 6.37 -10.86 -8.75
CA GLY A 65 6.42 -9.52 -9.33
C GLY A 65 5.05 -8.85 -9.48
N HIS A 66 4.01 -9.37 -8.82
CA HIS A 66 2.72 -8.71 -8.70
C HIS A 66 2.68 -7.84 -7.45
N GLU A 67 1.88 -6.78 -7.46
CA GLU A 67 1.59 -6.02 -6.26
C GLU A 67 0.36 -6.58 -5.54
N ALA A 68 0.54 -7.09 -4.32
CA ALA A 68 -0.54 -7.60 -3.49
C ALA A 68 -0.53 -6.96 -2.10
N TYR A 69 -1.71 -6.57 -1.63
CA TYR A 69 -1.90 -5.86 -0.35
C TYR A 69 -3.14 -6.36 0.38
N LEU A 70 -3.12 -6.31 1.70
CA LEU A 70 -4.30 -6.50 2.53
C LEU A 70 -5.13 -5.21 2.55
N VAL A 71 -6.44 -5.29 2.34
CA VAL A 71 -7.34 -4.12 2.27
C VAL A 71 -8.71 -4.40 2.91
N GLY A 72 -9.50 -3.35 3.07
CA GLY A 72 -10.91 -3.45 3.44
C GLY A 72 -11.15 -3.74 4.92
N GLY A 73 -12.11 -4.60 5.22
CA GLY A 73 -12.57 -4.86 6.59
C GLY A 73 -11.50 -5.46 7.49
N ALA A 74 -10.68 -6.36 6.96
CA ALA A 74 -9.60 -6.97 7.72
C ALA A 74 -8.61 -5.93 8.28
N VAL A 75 -8.24 -4.91 7.49
CA VAL A 75 -7.35 -3.85 7.96
C VAL A 75 -8.01 -3.02 9.04
N ARG A 76 -9.28 -2.62 8.83
CA ARG A 76 -10.03 -1.85 9.82
C ARG A 76 -10.12 -2.58 11.16
N ASP A 77 -10.44 -3.88 11.13
CA ASP A 77 -10.64 -4.65 12.35
C ASP A 77 -9.32 -4.93 13.09
N LEU A 78 -8.18 -4.81 12.41
CA LEU A 78 -6.83 -4.87 13.00
C LEU A 78 -6.34 -3.54 13.58
N MET A 79 -7.03 -2.42 13.31
CA MET A 79 -6.69 -1.06 13.78
C MET A 79 -7.56 -0.61 14.97
N LEU A 80 -8.33 -1.52 15.57
CA LEU A 80 -9.18 -1.29 16.73
C LEU A 80 -8.50 -1.76 18.01
#